data_AF-A0A4R2BQV6-F1
#
_entry.id   AF-A0A4R2BQV6-F1
#
_cell.length_a   1.000
_cell.length_b   1.000
_cell.length_c   1.000
_cell.angle_alpha   90.00
_cell.angle_beta   90.00
_cell.angle_gamma   90.00
#
_symmetry.space_group_name_H-M   'P 1'
#
loop_
_entity.id
_entity.type
_entity.pdbx_description
1 polymer ?
#
loop_
_entity_poly.entity_id
_entity_poly.type
_entity_poly.pdbx_seq_one_letter_code
_entity_poly.pdbx_strand_id
1 'polypeptide(L)'
;MEAILPRTGGVYSPPAGTKGVPNTTIQSVPYNALIDDLTADANAARPITAGGTGATSASAARAALGAQAASAALASIAGLATGADKMIYTTAADAYTTTALTPFARTLLDDATAGAALTTLGVSAFAQTVLDDGDAAAARATLGANNASNLTTGTIPSARIDGAYVDFTQIAVTTDGEAIKLVGSATGDPYVGFWKAAARQGYFQHRDGTASGDGLRVANDVTGDYLYLSNVNSTDALKFYDSSVAAHNTVWHSGNLAAGDVNALYGYTPASNAVQVIAGSGLTGGGAISANRTLTLGTPSDITNSTTNSVSGTSHTHALGFVAAEVYTGTSLTNTSFPVGTVLTMAQNGSNPARQATVIPCLYSTNAYVQSGYSGAGTALSGTWRVRGIVATADWLVVQRTA
;
A
#
# COMPACT_ATOMS: atom_id res chain seq x y z
N MET A 1 10.19 -28.01 -126.82
CA MET A 1 11.52 -27.48 -127.19
C MET A 1 11.49 -25.99 -126.86
N GLU A 2 11.80 -25.62 -125.62
CA GLU A 2 11.92 -24.21 -125.25
C GLU A 2 13.12 -23.64 -126.00
N ALA A 3 12.87 -22.68 -126.90
CA ALA A 3 13.93 -21.95 -127.55
C ALA A 3 14.62 -21.08 -126.49
N ILE A 4 15.85 -21.43 -126.12
CA ILE A 4 16.72 -20.59 -125.29
C ILE A 4 16.83 -19.24 -126.02
N LEU A 5 16.28 -18.19 -125.42
CA LEU A 5 16.40 -16.84 -125.95
C LEU A 5 17.90 -16.50 -126.10
N PRO A 6 18.34 -15.91 -127.23
CA PRO A 6 19.75 -15.77 -127.58
C PRO A 6 20.39 -14.61 -126.79
N ARG A 7 20.59 -14.80 -125.49
CA ARG A 7 21.28 -13.86 -124.61
C ARG A 7 22.64 -14.42 -124.19
N THR A 8 23.68 -13.61 -124.31
CA THR A 8 25.03 -13.91 -123.82
C THR A 8 25.45 -12.79 -122.87
N GLY A 9 25.78 -13.11 -121.61
CA GLY A 9 26.17 -12.11 -120.61
C GLY A 9 25.08 -11.08 -120.28
N GLY A 10 23.80 -11.43 -120.49
CA GLY A 10 22.68 -10.50 -120.29
C GLY A 10 22.37 -9.61 -121.50
N VAL A 11 23.18 -9.64 -122.56
CA VAL A 11 22.93 -8.92 -123.81
C VAL A 11 22.25 -9.85 -124.82
N TYR A 12 21.09 -9.45 -125.33
CA TYR A 12 20.38 -10.08 -126.44
C TYR A 12 21.14 -9.86 -127.74
N SER A 13 21.36 -10.94 -128.48
CA SER A 13 21.87 -10.92 -129.84
C SER A 13 20.89 -11.72 -130.71
N PRO A 14 20.41 -11.20 -131.85
CA PRO A 14 19.47 -11.95 -132.67
C PRO A 14 20.11 -13.27 -133.14
N PRO A 15 19.34 -14.38 -133.26
CA PRO A 15 19.90 -15.66 -133.69
C PRO A 15 20.63 -15.54 -135.04
N ALA A 16 21.70 -16.31 -135.23
CA ALA A 16 22.44 -16.28 -136.49
C ALA A 16 21.51 -16.59 -137.68
N GLY A 17 21.61 -15.80 -138.75
CA GLY A 17 20.74 -15.89 -139.93
C GLY A 17 19.41 -15.11 -139.82
N THR A 18 19.15 -14.44 -138.71
CA THR A 18 17.91 -13.64 -138.52
C THR A 18 17.87 -12.38 -139.37
N LYS A 19 19.03 -11.80 -139.75
CA LYS A 19 19.07 -10.63 -140.64
C LYS A 19 18.80 -11.05 -142.09
N GLY A 20 17.90 -10.34 -142.76
CA GLY A 20 17.58 -10.53 -144.16
C GLY A 20 18.74 -10.17 -145.07
N VAL A 21 18.86 -10.90 -146.18
CA VAL A 21 19.86 -10.68 -147.24
C VAL A 21 19.20 -10.06 -148.49
N PRO A 22 19.89 -9.15 -149.23
CA PRO A 22 19.34 -8.52 -150.44
C PRO A 22 18.88 -9.53 -151.51
N ASN A 23 17.95 -9.12 -152.39
CA ASN A 23 17.38 -9.93 -153.49
C ASN A 23 16.62 -11.20 -153.06
N THR A 24 16.01 -11.17 -151.88
CA THR A 24 15.05 -12.19 -151.43
C THR A 24 13.64 -11.58 -151.32
N THR A 25 12.64 -12.42 -151.07
CA THR A 25 11.22 -12.00 -150.97
C THR A 25 10.99 -10.92 -149.90
N ILE A 26 11.85 -10.84 -148.88
CA ILE A 26 11.76 -9.85 -147.79
C ILE A 26 12.68 -8.66 -148.12
N GLN A 27 12.17 -7.44 -147.93
CA GLN A 27 13.00 -6.23 -148.02
C GLN A 27 13.99 -6.21 -146.84
N SER A 28 15.26 -6.55 -147.12
CA SER A 28 16.28 -6.77 -146.09
C SER A 28 16.61 -5.52 -145.26
N VAL A 29 16.59 -4.31 -145.86
CA VAL A 29 16.90 -3.06 -145.15
C VAL A 29 15.89 -2.74 -144.04
N PRO A 30 14.57 -2.59 -144.30
CA PRO A 30 13.60 -2.30 -143.24
C PRO A 30 13.48 -3.46 -142.24
N TYR A 31 13.64 -4.71 -142.69
CA TYR A 31 13.62 -5.86 -141.79
C TYR A 31 14.82 -5.88 -140.85
N ASN A 32 16.04 -5.61 -141.33
CA ASN A 32 17.22 -5.55 -140.47
C ASN A 32 17.17 -4.36 -139.50
N ALA A 33 16.62 -3.22 -139.92
CA ALA A 33 16.38 -2.09 -139.03
C ALA A 33 15.42 -2.47 -137.89
N LEU A 34 14.31 -3.16 -138.19
CA LEU A 34 13.41 -3.69 -137.18
C LEU A 34 14.10 -4.67 -136.21
N ILE A 35 14.94 -5.57 -136.72
CA ILE A 35 15.70 -6.51 -135.87
C ILE A 35 16.72 -5.76 -135.00
N ASP A 36 17.39 -4.75 -135.53
CA ASP A 36 18.33 -3.92 -134.79
C ASP A 36 17.61 -3.08 -133.71
N ASP A 37 16.43 -2.52 -134.02
CA ASP A 37 15.58 -1.81 -133.07
C ASP A 37 15.09 -2.73 -131.94
N LEU A 38 14.63 -3.94 -132.27
CA LEU A 38 14.23 -4.95 -131.28
C LEU A 38 15.41 -5.43 -130.43
N THR A 39 16.59 -5.52 -131.04
CA THR A 39 17.83 -5.87 -130.34
C THR A 39 18.26 -4.76 -129.39
N ALA A 40 18.13 -3.50 -129.80
CA ALA A 40 18.40 -2.34 -128.96
C ALA A 40 17.39 -2.24 -127.80
N ASP A 41 16.10 -2.37 -128.07
CA ASP A 41 15.03 -2.34 -127.05
C ASP A 41 15.20 -3.46 -126.01
N ALA A 42 15.51 -4.68 -126.46
CA ALA A 42 15.75 -5.80 -125.55
C ALA A 42 16.96 -5.60 -124.63
N ASN A 43 17.95 -4.79 -125.04
CA ASN A 43 19.17 -4.53 -124.29
C ASN A 43 19.14 -3.22 -123.49
N ALA A 44 18.22 -2.32 -123.80
CA ALA A 44 18.01 -1.12 -123.00
C ALA A 44 17.48 -1.50 -121.60
N ALA A 45 17.87 -0.71 -120.59
CA ALA A 45 17.29 -0.86 -119.26
C ALA A 45 15.77 -0.63 -119.33
N ARG A 46 14.97 -1.60 -118.88
CA ARG A 46 13.51 -1.52 -118.99
C ARG A 46 12.96 -0.41 -118.07
N PRO A 47 12.15 0.53 -118.58
CA PRO A 47 11.47 1.50 -117.73
C PRO A 47 10.44 0.80 -116.83
N ILE A 48 10.04 1.45 -115.74
CA ILE A 48 9.09 0.90 -114.74
C ILE A 48 7.79 0.42 -115.41
N THR A 49 7.28 1.19 -116.38
CA THR A 49 6.06 0.87 -117.14
C THR A 49 6.13 -0.46 -117.90
N ALA A 50 7.33 -0.93 -118.25
CA ALA A 50 7.55 -2.22 -118.91
C ALA A 50 7.96 -3.34 -117.93
N GLY A 51 8.12 -3.05 -116.64
CA GLY A 51 8.73 -3.93 -115.63
C GLY A 51 7.84 -5.05 -115.07
N GLY A 52 6.72 -5.39 -115.71
CA GLY A 52 5.85 -6.51 -115.32
C GLY A 52 4.99 -6.28 -114.07
N THR A 53 5.17 -5.18 -113.35
CA THR A 53 4.38 -4.80 -112.15
C THR A 53 3.13 -4.00 -112.47
N GLY A 54 2.94 -3.59 -113.73
CA GLY A 54 1.85 -2.69 -114.16
C GLY A 54 1.98 -1.24 -113.65
N ALA A 55 3.06 -0.91 -112.95
CA ALA A 55 3.28 0.40 -112.37
C ALA A 55 3.93 1.38 -113.34
N THR A 56 3.57 2.67 -113.25
CA THR A 56 4.19 3.76 -114.01
C THR A 56 5.06 4.68 -113.15
N SER A 57 5.17 4.42 -111.85
CA SER A 57 6.01 5.17 -110.91
C SER A 57 6.78 4.23 -109.99
N ALA A 58 7.91 4.71 -109.46
CA ALA A 58 8.70 3.94 -108.50
C ALA A 58 7.91 3.58 -107.23
N SER A 59 6.99 4.45 -106.81
CA SER A 59 6.14 4.19 -105.64
C SER A 59 5.17 3.03 -105.87
N ALA A 60 4.44 3.03 -106.99
CA ALA A 60 3.53 1.95 -107.35
C ALA A 60 4.27 0.65 -107.66
N ALA A 61 5.46 0.72 -108.26
CA ALA A 61 6.27 -0.46 -108.53
C ALA A 61 6.76 -1.14 -107.23
N ARG A 62 7.19 -0.35 -106.24
CA ARG A 62 7.53 -0.88 -104.91
C ARG A 62 6.32 -1.53 -104.25
N ALA A 63 5.15 -0.88 -104.29
CA ALA A 63 3.92 -1.44 -103.72
C ALA A 63 3.53 -2.78 -104.38
N ALA A 64 3.56 -2.85 -105.72
CA ALA A 64 3.24 -4.06 -106.47
C ALA A 64 4.24 -5.20 -106.24
N LEU A 65 5.51 -4.89 -105.97
CA LEU A 65 6.54 -5.86 -105.58
C LEU A 65 6.51 -6.23 -104.08
N GLY A 66 5.67 -5.58 -103.27
CA GLY A 66 5.67 -5.73 -101.82
C GLY A 66 6.93 -5.16 -101.14
N ALA A 67 7.67 -4.28 -101.82
CA ALA A 67 8.87 -3.64 -101.28
C ALA A 67 8.49 -2.53 -100.29
N GLN A 68 9.26 -2.41 -99.21
CA GLN A 68 9.09 -1.34 -98.22
C GLN A 68 9.30 0.05 -98.86
N ALA A 69 8.46 1.02 -98.48
CA ALA A 69 8.65 2.41 -98.92
C ALA A 69 9.93 3.02 -98.29
N ALA A 70 10.59 3.92 -99.02
CA ALA A 70 11.76 4.63 -98.49
C ALA A 70 11.36 5.45 -97.25
N SER A 71 12.06 5.20 -96.14
CA SER A 71 11.82 5.85 -94.84
C SER A 71 13.16 6.17 -94.18
N ALA A 72 13.34 7.44 -93.81
CA ALA A 72 14.56 7.90 -93.14
C ALA A 72 14.73 7.22 -91.76
N ALA A 73 13.65 7.04 -91.00
CA ALA A 73 13.65 6.31 -89.74
C ALA A 73 14.13 4.86 -89.89
N LEU A 74 13.60 4.14 -90.88
CA LEU A 74 13.98 2.75 -91.13
C LEU A 74 15.42 2.64 -91.63
N ALA A 75 15.88 3.59 -92.46
CA ALA A 75 17.27 3.66 -92.88
C ALA A 75 18.21 3.93 -91.68
N SER A 76 17.82 4.81 -90.75
CA SER A 76 18.58 5.08 -89.53
C SER A 76 18.66 3.86 -88.62
N ILE A 77 17.55 3.15 -88.39
CA ILE A 77 17.53 1.91 -87.59
C ILE A 77 18.35 0.81 -88.25
N ALA A 78 18.20 0.62 -89.57
CA ALA A 78 18.93 -0.39 -90.33
C ALA A 78 20.45 -0.16 -90.34
N GLY A 79 20.89 1.09 -90.14
CA GLY A 79 22.30 1.45 -90.01
C GLY A 79 22.90 1.25 -88.60
N LEU A 80 22.11 0.86 -87.60
CA LEU A 80 22.59 0.66 -86.24
C LEU A 80 23.34 -0.67 -86.09
N ALA A 81 24.48 -0.62 -85.40
CA ALA A 81 25.14 -1.83 -84.92
C ALA A 81 24.31 -2.45 -83.78
N THR A 82 23.69 -3.59 -84.04
CA THR A 82 22.98 -4.38 -83.01
C THR A 82 23.99 -5.14 -82.16
N GLY A 83 23.83 -5.11 -80.84
CA GLY A 83 24.65 -5.87 -79.88
C GLY A 83 23.85 -6.20 -78.63
N ALA A 84 24.34 -7.17 -77.85
CA ALA A 84 23.75 -7.46 -76.54
C ALA A 84 23.75 -6.20 -75.66
N ASP A 85 22.77 -6.13 -74.75
CA ASP A 85 22.72 -5.10 -73.71
C ASP A 85 22.59 -3.66 -74.25
N LYS A 86 21.98 -3.50 -75.43
CA LYS A 86 21.71 -2.19 -76.05
C LYS A 86 20.22 -1.90 -76.15
N MET A 87 19.85 -0.64 -75.90
CA MET A 87 18.52 -0.10 -76.19
C MET A 87 18.63 0.93 -77.32
N ILE A 88 17.70 0.88 -78.28
CA ILE A 88 17.56 1.90 -79.32
C ILE A 88 16.79 3.09 -78.74
N TYR A 89 17.25 4.31 -78.99
CA TYR A 89 16.55 5.54 -78.63
C TYR A 89 16.67 6.59 -79.73
N THR A 90 15.76 7.56 -79.74
CA THR A 90 15.75 8.66 -80.71
C THR A 90 16.64 9.80 -80.25
N THR A 91 17.44 10.36 -81.16
CA THR A 91 18.27 11.57 -80.90
C THR A 91 17.75 12.79 -81.65
N ALA A 92 17.02 12.59 -82.75
CA ALA A 92 16.29 13.61 -83.49
C ALA A 92 15.15 12.95 -84.28
N ALA A 93 14.36 13.74 -85.01
CA ALA A 93 13.38 13.19 -85.95
C ALA A 93 14.07 12.27 -86.97
N ASP A 94 13.54 11.07 -87.15
CA ASP A 94 14.09 10.01 -88.02
C ASP A 94 15.55 9.60 -87.74
N ALA A 95 16.10 9.95 -86.57
CA ALA A 95 17.46 9.61 -86.15
C ALA A 95 17.45 8.78 -84.87
N TYR A 96 17.99 7.57 -84.96
CA TYR A 96 18.08 6.60 -83.88
C TYR A 96 19.54 6.32 -83.57
N THR A 97 19.83 6.01 -82.31
CA THR A 97 21.13 5.49 -81.87
C THR A 97 20.93 4.45 -80.77
N THR A 98 22.00 3.80 -80.32
CA THR A 98 21.95 2.84 -79.21
C THR A 98 22.65 3.38 -77.97
N THR A 99 22.12 3.02 -76.80
CA THR A 99 22.79 3.19 -75.50
C THR A 99 22.95 1.84 -74.83
N ALA A 100 23.93 1.70 -73.92
CA ALA A 100 24.11 0.49 -73.15
C ALA A 100 23.17 0.45 -71.93
N LEU A 101 22.58 -0.71 -71.66
CA LEU A 101 21.89 -1.03 -70.41
C LEU A 101 22.70 -2.07 -69.64
N THR A 102 22.93 -1.82 -68.35
CA THR A 102 23.56 -2.83 -67.49
C THR A 102 22.59 -4.00 -67.26
N PRO A 103 23.08 -5.21 -66.89
CA PRO A 103 22.22 -6.30 -66.48
C PRO A 103 21.24 -5.91 -65.36
N PHE A 104 21.70 -5.11 -64.39
CA PHE A 104 20.86 -4.57 -63.32
C PHE A 104 19.79 -3.58 -63.82
N ALA A 105 20.12 -2.68 -64.74
CA ALA A 105 19.11 -1.76 -65.29
C ALA A 105 17.98 -2.53 -66.01
N ARG A 106 18.29 -3.69 -66.62
CA ARG A 106 17.27 -4.53 -67.23
C ARG A 106 16.35 -5.20 -66.21
N THR A 107 16.84 -5.56 -65.03
CA THR A 107 15.96 -6.11 -63.98
C THR A 107 14.95 -5.05 -63.53
N LEU A 108 15.36 -3.78 -63.44
CA LEU A 108 14.44 -2.69 -63.07
C LEU A 108 13.41 -2.37 -64.17
N LEU A 109 13.79 -2.49 -65.45
CA LEU A 109 12.88 -2.22 -66.58
C LEU A 109 11.91 -3.38 -66.86
N ASP A 110 12.20 -4.59 -66.37
CA ASP A 110 11.32 -5.77 -66.45
C ASP A 110 10.20 -5.73 -65.41
N ASP A 111 10.37 -4.94 -64.34
CA ASP A 111 9.44 -4.89 -63.22
C ASP A 111 8.10 -4.23 -63.60
N ALA A 112 7.01 -4.99 -63.47
CA ALA A 112 5.66 -4.54 -63.84
C ALA A 112 5.03 -3.53 -62.85
N THR A 113 5.57 -3.41 -61.63
CA THR A 113 5.02 -2.54 -60.57
C THR A 113 6.14 -1.79 -59.83
N ALA A 114 5.80 -0.66 -59.21
CA ALA A 114 6.74 0.10 -58.38
C ALA A 114 7.28 -0.73 -57.18
N GLY A 115 6.44 -1.59 -56.57
CA GLY A 115 6.88 -2.47 -55.48
C GLY A 115 7.89 -3.54 -55.93
N ALA A 116 7.72 -4.09 -57.14
CA ALA A 116 8.71 -5.00 -57.74
C ALA A 116 10.04 -4.28 -57.97
N ALA A 117 10.00 -3.07 -58.53
CA ALA A 117 11.17 -2.20 -58.70
C ALA A 117 11.90 -1.91 -57.37
N LEU A 118 11.17 -1.55 -56.30
CA LEU A 118 11.75 -1.32 -54.97
C LEU A 118 12.39 -2.59 -54.39
N THR A 119 11.77 -3.75 -54.60
CA THR A 119 12.32 -5.05 -54.20
C THR A 119 13.63 -5.34 -54.94
N THR A 120 13.68 -5.07 -56.25
CA THR A 120 14.90 -5.16 -57.07
C THR A 120 16.01 -4.23 -56.57
N LEU A 121 15.65 -3.05 -56.07
CA LEU A 121 16.59 -2.11 -55.42
C LEU A 121 17.03 -2.54 -54.00
N GLY A 122 16.50 -3.64 -53.48
CA GLY A 122 16.83 -4.17 -52.15
C GLY A 122 16.01 -3.57 -51.00
N VAL A 123 14.94 -2.85 -51.28
CA VAL A 123 14.04 -2.31 -50.25
C VAL A 123 13.20 -3.45 -49.67
N SER A 124 13.32 -3.67 -48.36
CA SER A 124 12.56 -4.71 -47.67
C SER A 124 11.06 -4.43 -47.71
N ALA A 125 10.25 -5.49 -47.57
CA ALA A 125 8.80 -5.35 -47.49
C ALA A 125 8.36 -4.37 -46.38
N PHE A 126 9.06 -4.35 -45.24
CA PHE A 126 8.79 -3.41 -44.16
C PHE A 126 9.11 -1.95 -44.54
N ALA A 127 10.22 -1.70 -45.22
CA ALA A 127 10.52 -0.34 -45.66
C ALA A 127 9.52 0.13 -46.73
N GLN A 128 9.03 -0.77 -47.58
CA GLN A 128 7.96 -0.46 -48.54
C GLN A 128 6.69 0.00 -47.81
N THR A 129 6.29 -0.64 -46.70
CA THR A 129 5.11 -0.19 -45.93
C THR A 129 5.28 1.22 -45.37
N VAL A 130 6.49 1.64 -45.02
CA VAL A 130 6.76 3.02 -44.55
C VAL A 130 6.80 4.02 -45.71
N LEU A 131 7.32 3.61 -46.88
CA LEU A 131 7.41 4.47 -48.07
C LEU A 131 6.05 4.70 -48.74
N ASP A 132 5.11 3.77 -48.57
CA ASP A 132 3.74 3.86 -49.09
C ASP A 132 2.82 4.71 -48.17
N ASP A 133 3.29 5.15 -47.00
CA ASP A 133 2.51 5.94 -46.06
C ASP A 133 2.31 7.39 -46.56
N GLY A 134 1.03 7.81 -46.62
CA GLY A 134 0.65 9.11 -47.20
C GLY A 134 0.97 10.34 -46.33
N ASP A 135 1.30 10.15 -45.06
CA ASP A 135 1.68 11.23 -44.15
C ASP A 135 2.60 10.77 -43.01
N ALA A 136 3.11 11.73 -42.24
CA ALA A 136 4.01 11.47 -41.13
C ALA A 136 3.35 10.71 -39.95
N ALA A 137 2.03 10.79 -39.78
CA ALA A 137 1.32 10.09 -38.71
C ALA A 137 1.18 8.60 -39.03
N ALA A 138 0.86 8.25 -40.28
CA ALA A 138 0.87 6.89 -40.80
C ALA A 138 2.26 6.27 -40.68
N ALA A 139 3.32 6.97 -41.13
CA ALA A 139 4.70 6.51 -40.98
C ALA A 139 5.09 6.21 -39.53
N ARG A 140 4.72 7.09 -38.57
CA ARG A 140 4.95 6.82 -37.14
C ARG A 140 4.17 5.60 -36.65
N ALA A 141 2.96 5.36 -37.15
CA ALA A 141 2.18 4.18 -36.78
C ALA A 141 2.81 2.89 -37.31
N THR A 142 3.26 2.88 -38.56
CA THR A 142 3.99 1.76 -39.18
C THR A 142 5.28 1.43 -38.42
N LEU A 143 5.98 2.46 -37.94
CA LEU A 143 7.17 2.30 -37.07
C LEU A 143 6.83 1.94 -35.61
N GLY A 144 5.55 1.87 -35.24
CA GLY A 144 5.10 1.65 -33.85
C GLY A 144 5.30 2.83 -32.91
N ALA A 145 5.70 4.00 -33.40
CA ALA A 145 6.02 5.21 -32.63
C ALA A 145 4.83 6.16 -32.40
N ASN A 146 3.60 5.73 -32.68
CA ASN A 146 2.38 6.54 -32.55
C ASN A 146 1.69 6.43 -31.17
N ASN A 147 2.00 5.40 -30.37
CA ASN A 147 1.41 5.19 -29.04
C ASN A 147 2.45 4.64 -28.06
N ALA A 148 2.45 5.14 -26.82
CA ALA A 148 3.29 4.64 -25.74
C ALA A 148 3.01 3.16 -25.40
N SER A 149 1.81 2.65 -25.69
CA SER A 149 1.46 1.22 -25.54
C SER A 149 2.32 0.29 -26.40
N ASN A 150 2.95 0.81 -27.46
CA ASN A 150 3.77 0.03 -28.37
C ASN A 150 5.21 -0.18 -27.85
N LEU A 151 5.60 0.45 -26.73
CA LEU A 151 6.85 0.16 -26.04
C LEU A 151 6.73 -1.21 -25.34
N THR A 152 7.01 -2.29 -26.08
CA THR A 152 7.02 -3.67 -25.54
C THR A 152 8.28 -3.98 -24.73
N THR A 153 9.30 -3.12 -24.82
CA THR A 153 10.53 -3.14 -24.03
C THR A 153 11.02 -1.70 -23.80
N GLY A 154 11.68 -1.44 -22.66
CA GLY A 154 12.25 -0.14 -22.33
C GLY A 154 11.47 0.67 -21.28
N THR A 155 12.10 1.72 -20.76
CA THR A 155 11.49 2.68 -19.82
C THR A 155 11.05 3.93 -20.59
N ILE A 156 9.92 4.52 -20.21
CA ILE A 156 9.58 5.88 -20.67
C ILE A 156 10.31 6.85 -19.75
N PRO A 157 11.27 7.67 -20.24
CA PRO A 157 11.97 8.62 -19.39
C PRO A 157 11.00 9.59 -18.72
N SER A 158 11.26 9.97 -17.47
CA SER A 158 10.36 10.85 -16.70
C SER A 158 10.05 12.17 -17.42
N ALA A 159 10.97 12.72 -18.21
CA ALA A 159 10.77 13.93 -19.00
C ALA A 159 9.75 13.79 -20.15
N ARG A 160 9.43 12.56 -20.57
CA ARG A 160 8.38 12.26 -21.55
C ARG A 160 7.01 12.07 -20.89
N ILE A 161 7.00 11.92 -19.57
CA ILE A 161 5.84 11.82 -18.68
C ILE A 161 5.76 13.16 -17.91
N ASP A 162 5.65 14.28 -18.64
CA ASP A 162 5.50 15.62 -18.05
C ASP A 162 4.02 16.05 -17.95
N GLY A 163 3.66 16.74 -16.88
CA GLY A 163 2.29 17.24 -16.64
C GLY A 163 1.44 16.45 -15.64
N ALA A 164 0.13 16.75 -15.62
CA ALA A 164 -0.84 16.14 -14.70
C ALA A 164 -1.37 14.82 -15.24
N TYR A 165 -1.31 13.78 -14.41
CA TYR A 165 -1.90 12.47 -14.70
C TYR A 165 -3.26 12.36 -14.02
N VAL A 166 -4.30 12.19 -14.82
CA VAL A 166 -5.68 11.98 -14.35
C VAL A 166 -6.18 10.62 -14.85
N ASP A 167 -7.12 10.03 -14.12
CA ASP A 167 -7.88 8.85 -14.54
C ASP A 167 -7.07 7.55 -14.80
N PHE A 168 -5.97 7.32 -14.08
CA PHE A 168 -5.31 6.01 -14.09
C PHE A 168 -6.18 4.95 -13.39
N THR A 169 -6.24 3.73 -13.96
CA THR A 169 -7.05 2.63 -13.42
C THR A 169 -6.46 2.03 -12.14
N GLN A 170 -5.12 2.00 -12.05
CA GLN A 170 -4.39 1.47 -10.90
C GLN A 170 -2.98 2.07 -10.81
N ILE A 171 -2.42 2.11 -9.59
CA ILE A 171 -0.99 2.32 -9.35
C ILE A 171 -0.42 0.97 -8.90
N ALA A 172 0.54 0.43 -9.65
CA ALA A 172 1.34 -0.72 -9.22
C ALA A 172 2.68 -0.22 -8.71
N VAL A 173 3.08 -0.68 -7.53
CA VAL A 173 4.28 -0.23 -6.83
C VAL A 173 5.19 -1.43 -6.59
N THR A 174 6.38 -1.43 -7.21
CA THR A 174 7.28 -2.59 -7.20
C THR A 174 8.76 -2.17 -7.15
N THR A 175 9.37 -2.21 -5.96
CA THR A 175 10.81 -2.20 -5.67
C THR A 175 11.04 -2.32 -4.15
N ASP A 176 12.27 -2.60 -3.73
CA ASP A 176 12.68 -2.56 -2.32
C ASP A 176 13.12 -1.13 -1.94
N GLY A 177 12.56 -0.55 -0.88
CA GLY A 177 12.91 0.79 -0.38
C GLY A 177 11.73 1.75 -0.28
N GLU A 178 11.60 2.70 -1.22
CA GLU A 178 10.53 3.71 -1.28
C GLU A 178 9.48 3.31 -2.33
N ALA A 179 8.31 2.91 -1.86
CA ALA A 179 7.21 2.43 -2.67
C ALA A 179 6.48 3.59 -3.39
N ILE A 180 6.09 4.64 -2.65
CA ILE A 180 5.38 5.80 -3.20
C ILE A 180 6.02 7.05 -2.63
N LYS A 181 6.50 7.92 -3.53
CA LYS A 181 6.98 9.26 -3.19
C LYS A 181 5.98 10.32 -3.61
N LEU A 182 5.55 11.15 -2.67
CA LEU A 182 4.74 12.33 -2.94
C LEU A 182 5.62 13.57 -2.75
N VAL A 183 5.92 14.28 -3.83
CA VAL A 183 6.78 15.47 -3.81
C VAL A 183 5.92 16.70 -4.06
N GLY A 184 5.91 17.60 -3.08
CA GLY A 184 5.30 18.92 -3.22
C GLY A 184 6.24 19.93 -3.88
N SER A 185 5.73 21.12 -4.14
CA SER A 185 6.60 22.24 -4.54
C SER A 185 7.38 22.76 -3.33
N ALA A 186 8.32 23.68 -3.55
CA ALA A 186 9.08 24.32 -2.45
C ALA A 186 8.22 25.09 -1.43
N THR A 187 6.93 25.33 -1.73
CA THR A 187 5.99 26.05 -0.86
C THR A 187 4.71 25.29 -0.60
N GLY A 188 4.53 24.12 -1.22
CA GLY A 188 3.26 23.41 -1.23
C GLY A 188 3.44 22.00 -0.70
N ASP A 189 2.79 21.72 0.41
CA ASP A 189 2.76 20.40 1.02
C ASP A 189 1.94 19.40 0.18
N PRO A 190 2.52 18.28 -0.28
CA PRO A 190 1.79 17.29 -1.05
C PRO A 190 0.77 16.55 -0.16
N TYR A 191 -0.36 16.15 -0.75
CA TYR A 191 -1.41 15.41 -0.05
C TYR A 191 -2.05 14.35 -0.94
N VAL A 192 -2.59 13.31 -0.31
CA VAL A 192 -3.53 12.38 -0.93
C VAL A 192 -4.94 12.85 -0.62
N GLY A 193 -5.66 13.36 -1.62
CA GLY A 193 -7.00 13.94 -1.44
C GLY A 193 -8.12 12.96 -1.76
N PHE A 194 -9.18 12.98 -0.97
CA PHE A 194 -10.42 12.25 -1.21
C PHE A 194 -11.48 13.25 -1.68
N TRP A 195 -12.07 13.05 -2.86
CA TRP A 195 -12.94 14.03 -3.50
C TRP A 195 -14.33 13.46 -3.78
N LYS A 196 -15.34 14.34 -3.73
CA LYS A 196 -16.70 14.11 -4.22
C LYS A 196 -16.96 15.15 -5.31
N ALA A 197 -16.90 14.73 -6.57
CA ALA A 197 -16.84 15.64 -7.71
C ALA A 197 -15.73 16.69 -7.53
N ALA A 198 -16.05 17.98 -7.63
CA ALA A 198 -15.08 19.06 -7.50
C ALA A 198 -14.77 19.48 -6.04
N ALA A 199 -15.34 18.81 -5.02
CA ALA A 199 -15.15 19.18 -3.61
C ALA A 199 -14.32 18.12 -2.85
N ARG A 200 -13.21 18.52 -2.23
CA ARG A 200 -12.40 17.65 -1.37
C ARG A 200 -13.16 17.40 -0.06
N GLN A 201 -13.26 16.13 0.33
CA GLN A 201 -13.94 15.67 1.54
C GLN A 201 -12.95 15.41 2.68
N GLY A 202 -11.69 15.14 2.35
CA GLY A 202 -10.63 14.90 3.32
C GLY A 202 -9.31 14.60 2.62
N TYR A 203 -8.25 14.41 3.40
CA TYR A 203 -6.93 14.09 2.85
C TYR A 203 -5.99 13.50 3.89
N PHE A 204 -4.91 12.89 3.40
CA PHE A 204 -3.70 12.57 4.16
C PHE A 204 -2.58 13.49 3.71
N GLN A 205 -1.90 14.16 4.64
CA GLN A 205 -0.87 15.15 4.32
C GLN A 205 0.16 15.23 5.44
N HIS A 206 1.42 15.49 5.08
CA HIS A 206 2.35 16.11 6.00
C HIS A 206 2.37 17.61 5.75
N ARG A 207 2.15 18.43 6.78
CA ARG A 207 2.42 19.87 6.70
C ARG A 207 3.76 20.21 7.30
N ASP A 208 4.58 20.94 6.55
CA ASP A 208 5.70 21.63 7.15
C ASP A 208 5.22 22.83 7.98
N GLY A 209 5.98 23.15 9.03
CA GLY A 209 5.64 24.24 9.93
C GLY A 209 5.90 23.95 11.40
N THR A 210 5.68 24.98 12.21
CA THR A 210 5.88 24.99 13.67
C THR A 210 4.60 25.36 14.42
N ALA A 211 3.48 25.55 13.72
CA ALA A 211 2.20 25.88 14.32
C ALA A 211 1.50 24.64 14.88
N SER A 212 0.58 24.85 15.82
CA SER A 212 -0.28 23.76 16.29
C SER A 212 -1.17 23.26 15.15
N GLY A 213 -1.11 21.96 14.87
CA GLY A 213 -1.80 21.33 13.74
C GLY A 213 -0.89 20.97 12.57
N ASP A 214 0.39 21.35 12.60
CA ASP A 214 1.38 20.93 11.62
C ASP A 214 1.97 19.55 11.94
N GLY A 215 2.39 18.83 10.90
CA GLY A 215 2.85 17.45 10.96
C GLY A 215 2.03 16.50 10.08
N LEU A 216 2.12 15.19 10.37
CA LEU A 216 1.45 14.16 9.58
C LEU A 216 0.00 13.99 10.04
N ARG A 217 -0.97 14.27 9.17
CA ARG A 217 -2.40 14.32 9.50
C ARG A 217 -3.31 13.55 8.56
N VAL A 218 -4.42 13.08 9.14
CA VAL A 218 -5.60 12.55 8.48
C VAL A 218 -6.75 13.51 8.79
N ALA A 219 -7.23 14.23 7.79
CA ALA A 219 -8.19 15.30 7.97
C ALA A 219 -9.51 15.06 7.26
N ASN A 220 -10.58 15.51 7.92
CA ASN A 220 -11.92 15.60 7.37
C ASN A 220 -12.21 17.07 7.05
N ASP A 221 -12.29 17.42 5.76
CA ASP A 221 -12.58 18.78 5.33
C ASP A 221 -14.06 19.15 5.56
N VAL A 222 -14.95 18.17 5.72
CA VAL A 222 -16.38 18.41 5.93
C VAL A 222 -16.65 18.96 7.32
N THR A 223 -16.02 18.38 8.35
CA THR A 223 -16.18 18.85 9.72
C THR A 223 -15.05 19.78 10.15
N GLY A 224 -13.86 19.67 9.56
CA GLY A 224 -12.66 20.40 9.98
C GLY A 224 -11.81 19.65 11.02
N ASP A 225 -12.22 18.43 11.39
CA ASP A 225 -11.57 17.61 12.40
C ASP A 225 -10.43 16.78 11.80
N TYR A 226 -9.43 16.44 12.61
CA TYR A 226 -8.32 15.60 12.15
C TYR A 226 -7.61 14.84 13.27
N LEU A 227 -7.03 13.69 12.91
CA LEU A 227 -6.04 12.98 13.71
C LEU A 227 -4.66 13.30 13.15
N TYR A 228 -3.68 13.62 14.00
CA TYR A 228 -2.34 13.94 13.52
C TYR A 228 -1.23 13.60 14.49
N LEU A 229 -0.03 13.41 13.93
CA LEU A 229 1.24 13.38 14.63
C LEU A 229 1.86 14.77 14.52
N SER A 230 1.92 15.47 15.64
CA SER A 230 2.49 16.81 15.78
C SER A 230 3.97 16.82 15.43
N ASN A 231 4.37 17.72 14.54
CA ASN A 231 5.78 18.04 14.28
C ASN A 231 6.32 19.17 15.17
N VAL A 232 5.50 19.66 16.11
CA VAL A 232 5.95 20.57 17.18
C VAL A 232 6.42 19.73 18.36
N ASN A 233 7.61 20.04 18.91
CA ASN A 233 8.22 19.35 20.07
C ASN A 233 7.29 19.38 21.30
N SER A 234 6.39 18.42 21.40
CA SER A 234 5.58 18.16 22.59
C SER A 234 5.76 16.72 23.04
N THR A 235 5.71 16.50 24.35
CA THR A 235 5.82 15.18 24.99
C THR A 235 4.84 14.17 24.40
N ASP A 236 3.65 14.62 23.98
CA ASP A 236 2.65 13.78 23.33
C ASP A 236 2.42 14.22 21.89
N ALA A 237 2.91 13.43 20.92
CA ALA A 237 2.84 13.81 19.51
C ALA A 237 1.50 13.43 18.84
N LEU A 238 0.84 12.36 19.27
CA LEU A 238 -0.43 11.90 18.68
C LEU A 238 -1.61 12.68 19.27
N LYS A 239 -2.37 13.36 18.42
CA LYS A 239 -3.44 14.29 18.81
C LYS A 239 -4.67 14.18 17.92
N PHE A 240 -5.85 14.41 18.49
CA PHE A 240 -7.08 14.70 17.75
C PHE A 240 -7.37 16.20 17.83
N TYR A 241 -7.72 16.79 16.70
CA TYR A 241 -8.28 18.13 16.64
C TYR A 241 -9.78 18.04 16.41
N ASP A 242 -10.55 18.68 17.30
CA ASP A 242 -11.98 18.91 17.15
C ASP A 242 -12.22 20.39 16.88
N SER A 243 -12.67 20.66 15.66
CA SER A 243 -12.99 22.00 15.17
C SER A 243 -14.14 22.65 15.93
N SER A 244 -15.07 21.86 16.50
CA SER A 244 -16.24 22.34 17.25
C SER A 244 -15.83 23.09 18.51
N VAL A 245 -14.68 22.73 19.09
CA VAL A 245 -14.11 23.34 20.30
C VAL A 245 -12.74 23.99 20.04
N ALA A 246 -12.25 23.96 18.80
CA ALA A 246 -10.93 24.42 18.37
C ALA A 246 -9.78 23.93 19.26
N ALA A 247 -9.85 22.67 19.70
CA ALA A 247 -8.93 22.09 20.67
C ALA A 247 -8.09 20.97 20.05
N HIS A 248 -6.81 20.91 20.45
CA HIS A 248 -5.86 19.86 20.07
C HIS A 248 -5.67 18.91 21.26
N ASN A 249 -6.49 17.87 21.31
CA ASN A 249 -6.54 16.92 22.41
C ASN A 249 -5.52 15.82 22.19
N THR A 250 -4.64 15.62 23.17
CA THR A 250 -3.71 14.49 23.15
C THR A 250 -4.45 13.16 23.17
N VAL A 251 -4.00 12.20 22.35
CA VAL A 251 -4.41 10.80 22.47
C VAL A 251 -3.54 10.14 23.53
N TRP A 252 -4.12 9.89 24.70
CA TRP A 252 -3.41 9.20 25.77
C TRP A 252 -3.46 7.68 25.57
N HIS A 253 -2.30 7.04 25.67
CA HIS A 253 -2.14 5.60 25.71
C HIS A 253 -1.35 5.19 26.95
N SER A 254 -1.37 3.91 27.32
CA SER A 254 -0.70 3.40 28.54
C SER A 254 0.81 3.71 28.64
N GLY A 255 1.45 4.09 27.52
CA GLY A 255 2.86 4.48 27.46
C GLY A 255 3.16 5.95 27.72
N ASN A 256 2.15 6.84 27.77
CA ASN A 256 2.32 8.27 28.04
C ASN A 256 1.30 8.86 29.05
N LEU A 257 0.48 8.04 29.69
CA LEU A 257 -0.43 8.49 30.76
C LEU A 257 0.37 8.95 31.99
N ALA A 258 0.43 10.25 32.26
CA ALA A 258 0.90 10.77 33.53
C ALA A 258 -0.20 10.66 34.60
N ALA A 259 0.18 10.66 35.88
CA ALA A 259 -0.79 10.64 36.98
C ALA A 259 -1.78 11.82 36.90
N GLY A 260 -1.34 12.98 36.42
CA GLY A 260 -2.22 14.14 36.20
C GLY A 260 -3.32 13.90 35.16
N ASP A 261 -3.02 13.15 34.10
CA ASP A 261 -3.96 12.85 33.01
C ASP A 261 -5.08 11.93 33.49
N VAL A 262 -4.72 10.92 34.30
CA VAL A 262 -5.68 9.99 34.91
C VAL A 262 -6.57 10.69 35.94
N ASN A 263 -5.99 11.59 36.74
CA ASN A 263 -6.73 12.37 37.74
C ASN A 263 -7.82 13.24 37.07
N ALA A 264 -7.52 13.82 35.90
CA ALA A 264 -8.45 14.68 35.17
C ALA A 264 -9.57 13.89 34.46
N LEU A 265 -9.28 12.73 33.88
CA LEU A 265 -10.24 11.96 33.08
C LEU A 265 -11.19 11.08 33.92
N TYR A 266 -10.66 10.43 34.95
CA TYR A 266 -11.42 9.45 35.75
C TYR A 266 -11.73 9.95 37.17
N GLY A 267 -11.33 11.17 37.52
CA GLY A 267 -11.51 11.72 38.87
C GLY A 267 -10.73 10.95 39.95
N TYR A 268 -9.76 10.12 39.54
CA TYR A 268 -8.94 9.37 40.48
C TYR A 268 -7.98 10.34 41.16
N THR A 269 -8.32 10.88 42.32
CA THR A 269 -7.32 11.49 43.19
C THR A 269 -6.72 10.36 44.01
N PRO A 270 -5.40 10.07 43.95
CA PRO A 270 -4.78 9.14 44.89
C PRO A 270 -5.25 9.48 46.31
N ALA A 271 -5.70 8.48 47.07
CA ALA A 271 -6.31 8.73 48.38
C ALA A 271 -5.37 9.62 49.20
N SER A 272 -5.88 10.79 49.61
CA SER A 272 -5.04 11.86 50.17
C SER A 272 -4.25 11.37 51.37
N ASN A 273 -2.95 11.68 51.42
CA ASN A 273 -2.12 11.43 52.60
C ASN A 273 -2.57 12.24 53.83
N ALA A 274 -3.44 13.24 53.62
CA ALA A 274 -4.08 14.01 54.69
C ALA A 274 -5.29 13.28 55.32
N VAL A 275 -5.90 12.30 54.64
CA VAL A 275 -6.96 11.48 55.22
C VAL A 275 -6.31 10.25 55.86
N GLN A 276 -6.47 10.12 57.17
CA GLN A 276 -5.75 9.13 57.96
C GLN A 276 -6.69 8.35 58.88
N VAL A 277 -6.37 7.08 59.10
CA VAL A 277 -6.89 6.34 60.25
C VAL A 277 -6.01 6.66 61.44
N ILE A 278 -6.56 7.37 62.42
CA ILE A 278 -5.85 7.71 63.65
C ILE A 278 -6.04 6.56 64.64
N ALA A 279 -4.96 5.83 64.93
CA ALA A 279 -5.00 4.83 65.99
C ALA A 279 -5.08 5.55 67.34
N GLY A 280 -6.23 5.44 68.01
CA GLY A 280 -6.41 5.95 69.37
C GLY A 280 -5.64 5.14 70.41
N SER A 281 -5.75 5.54 71.68
CA SER A 281 -5.20 4.77 72.80
C SER A 281 -5.66 3.31 72.73
N GLY A 282 -4.74 2.38 72.98
CA GLY A 282 -4.98 0.94 72.96
C GLY A 282 -4.92 0.33 71.57
N LEU A 283 -4.78 1.12 70.50
CA LEU A 283 -4.68 0.66 69.12
C LEU A 283 -3.34 1.08 68.51
N THR A 284 -2.81 0.27 67.59
CA THR A 284 -1.65 0.60 66.75
C THR A 284 -1.95 0.34 65.28
N GLY A 285 -1.14 0.88 64.35
CA GLY A 285 -1.28 0.62 62.92
C GLY A 285 -2.10 1.64 62.11
N GLY A 286 -2.32 2.84 62.68
CA GLY A 286 -2.87 4.00 61.97
C GLY A 286 -1.97 4.53 60.84
N GLY A 287 -2.38 5.61 60.18
CA GLY A 287 -1.67 6.24 59.06
C GLY A 287 -2.59 6.62 57.90
N ALA A 288 -2.00 7.11 56.81
CA ALA A 288 -2.73 7.50 55.60
C ALA A 288 -3.46 6.30 54.96
N ILE A 289 -4.64 6.57 54.39
CA ILE A 289 -5.45 5.56 53.68
C ILE A 289 -4.95 5.26 52.26
N SER A 290 -3.83 5.86 51.85
CA SER A 290 -3.15 5.57 50.57
C SER A 290 -2.56 4.15 50.48
N ALA A 291 -2.69 3.35 51.54
CA ALA A 291 -2.40 1.92 51.57
C ALA A 291 -3.40 1.17 52.47
N ASN A 292 -3.51 -0.15 52.29
CA ASN A 292 -4.29 -1.03 53.19
C ASN A 292 -3.84 -0.84 54.64
N ARG A 293 -4.79 -0.73 55.58
CA ARG A 293 -4.49 -0.58 57.01
C ARG A 293 -4.94 -1.73 57.90
N THR A 294 -4.07 -2.09 58.84
CA THR A 294 -4.31 -3.08 59.89
C THR A 294 -4.26 -2.36 61.23
N LEU A 295 -5.36 -2.38 61.97
CA LEU A 295 -5.43 -1.84 63.33
C LEU A 295 -5.31 -3.01 64.32
N THR A 296 -4.33 -2.91 65.21
CA THR A 296 -4.07 -3.95 66.22
C THR A 296 -4.45 -3.41 67.59
N LEU A 297 -5.29 -4.14 68.30
CA LEU A 297 -5.62 -3.88 69.70
C LEU A 297 -4.49 -4.38 70.60
N GLY A 298 -4.03 -3.51 71.49
CA GLY A 298 -3.03 -3.81 72.49
C GLY A 298 -3.53 -4.87 73.48
N THR A 299 -2.63 -5.76 73.88
CA THR A 299 -2.93 -6.84 74.83
C THR A 299 -3.54 -6.26 76.11
N PRO A 300 -4.63 -6.81 76.64
CA PRO A 300 -5.19 -6.37 77.92
C PRO A 300 -4.14 -6.47 79.05
N SER A 301 -4.15 -5.53 80.00
CA SER A 301 -3.30 -5.63 81.20
C SER A 301 -3.96 -6.50 82.24
N ASP A 302 -3.17 -6.99 83.20
CA ASP A 302 -3.70 -7.75 84.33
C ASP A 302 -4.76 -6.97 85.10
N ILE A 303 -5.82 -7.68 85.50
CA ILE A 303 -6.92 -7.12 86.28
C ILE A 303 -6.68 -7.43 87.76
N THR A 304 -6.74 -6.40 88.59
CA THR A 304 -6.64 -6.44 90.05
C THR A 304 -7.92 -5.91 90.68
N ASN A 305 -8.04 -6.08 92.01
CA ASN A 305 -9.21 -5.64 92.78
C ASN A 305 -9.39 -4.11 92.85
N SER A 306 -8.43 -3.35 92.31
CA SER A 306 -8.50 -1.88 92.18
C SER A 306 -8.42 -1.42 90.72
N THR A 307 -8.36 -2.34 89.75
CA THR A 307 -8.30 -2.00 88.34
C THR A 307 -9.59 -1.28 87.93
N THR A 308 -9.45 -0.19 87.18
CA THR A 308 -10.58 0.55 86.61
C THR A 308 -10.75 0.22 85.13
N ASN A 309 -11.91 0.55 84.55
CA ASN A 309 -12.05 0.60 83.10
C ASN A 309 -11.11 1.69 82.57
N SER A 310 -10.10 1.30 81.79
CA SER A 310 -9.10 2.24 81.29
C SER A 310 -8.51 1.75 79.98
N VAL A 311 -7.95 2.69 79.22
CA VAL A 311 -7.18 2.41 78.00
C VAL A 311 -5.86 3.18 78.10
N SER A 312 -4.76 2.53 77.77
CA SER A 312 -3.41 3.13 77.74
C SER A 312 -2.87 3.13 76.31
N GLY A 313 -1.67 3.66 76.08
CA GLY A 313 -1.08 3.67 74.73
C GLY A 313 -0.96 2.29 74.09
N THR A 314 -0.82 1.22 74.89
CA THR A 314 -0.54 -0.14 74.40
C THR A 314 -1.43 -1.23 75.01
N SER A 315 -2.43 -0.88 75.82
CA SER A 315 -3.25 -1.84 76.56
C SER A 315 -4.63 -1.29 76.91
N HIS A 316 -5.48 -2.15 77.46
CA HIS A 316 -6.76 -1.79 78.04
C HIS A 316 -7.07 -2.67 79.25
N THR A 317 -7.91 -2.18 80.15
CA THR A 317 -8.36 -2.89 81.35
C THR A 317 -9.85 -2.68 81.60
N HIS A 318 -10.43 -3.60 82.36
CA HIS A 318 -11.79 -3.50 82.87
C HIS A 318 -11.82 -3.58 84.39
N ALA A 319 -12.79 -2.92 85.01
CA ALA A 319 -13.02 -3.01 86.45
C ALA A 319 -13.73 -4.31 86.82
N LEU A 320 -13.29 -4.95 87.91
CA LEU A 320 -14.05 -6.01 88.56
C LEU A 320 -15.20 -5.36 89.31
N GLY A 321 -16.43 -5.64 88.90
CA GLY A 321 -17.65 -5.06 89.49
C GLY A 321 -17.97 -5.54 90.92
N PHE A 322 -17.05 -6.21 91.61
CA PHE A 322 -17.18 -6.61 93.00
C PHE A 322 -16.15 -5.91 93.90
N VAL A 323 -16.53 -5.65 95.15
CA VAL A 323 -15.72 -4.88 96.11
C VAL A 323 -14.75 -5.81 96.84
N ALA A 324 -13.59 -5.30 97.28
CA ALA A 324 -12.51 -6.13 97.84
C ALA A 324 -12.87 -7.02 99.05
N ALA A 325 -14.02 -6.75 99.70
CA ALA A 325 -14.57 -7.56 100.77
C ALA A 325 -15.04 -8.97 100.32
N GLU A 326 -14.85 -9.38 99.07
CA GLU A 326 -15.28 -10.68 98.54
C GLU A 326 -14.12 -11.67 98.25
N VAL A 327 -12.85 -11.25 98.38
CA VAL A 327 -11.69 -12.13 98.16
C VAL A 327 -10.83 -12.21 99.43
N TYR A 328 -10.56 -13.41 99.95
CA TYR A 328 -9.81 -13.58 101.19
C TYR A 328 -8.32 -13.45 100.92
N THR A 329 -7.68 -12.46 101.52
CA THR A 329 -6.23 -12.25 101.39
C THR A 329 -5.51 -12.32 102.74
N GLY A 330 -6.20 -12.71 103.81
CA GLY A 330 -5.65 -12.74 105.16
C GLY A 330 -4.84 -14.01 105.43
N THR A 331 -3.71 -13.87 106.12
CA THR A 331 -2.82 -14.99 106.51
C THR A 331 -2.54 -15.06 108.02
N SER A 332 -3.07 -14.13 108.81
CA SER A 332 -2.89 -14.08 110.27
C SER A 332 -4.01 -14.78 111.05
N LEU A 333 -3.68 -15.31 112.23
CA LEU A 333 -4.64 -15.85 113.20
C LEU A 333 -5.48 -14.75 113.89
N THR A 334 -5.09 -13.48 113.74
CA THR A 334 -5.81 -12.32 114.30
C THR A 334 -6.75 -11.65 113.28
N ASN A 335 -7.03 -12.30 112.15
CA ASN A 335 -7.89 -11.73 111.12
C ASN A 335 -9.32 -11.51 111.64
N THR A 336 -9.79 -10.28 111.54
CA THR A 336 -11.15 -9.88 111.91
C THR A 336 -12.00 -9.54 110.69
N SER A 337 -11.47 -9.69 109.47
CA SER A 337 -12.19 -9.43 108.22
C SER A 337 -12.03 -10.61 107.27
N PHE A 338 -13.14 -11.17 106.83
CA PHE A 338 -13.23 -12.34 105.96
C PHE A 338 -14.20 -12.08 104.83
N PRO A 339 -14.07 -12.69 103.64
CA PRO A 339 -14.99 -12.43 102.55
C PRO A 339 -16.46 -12.61 102.89
N VAL A 340 -17.32 -11.85 102.22
CA VAL A 340 -18.74 -12.21 102.14
C VAL A 340 -18.86 -13.64 101.61
N GLY A 341 -19.70 -14.44 102.25
CA GLY A 341 -19.83 -15.86 101.98
C GLY A 341 -19.00 -16.78 102.88
N THR A 342 -18.00 -16.26 103.61
CA THR A 342 -17.18 -17.06 104.55
C THR A 342 -18.04 -17.74 105.60
N VAL A 343 -17.81 -19.04 105.81
CA VAL A 343 -18.46 -19.84 106.84
C VAL A 343 -17.44 -20.18 107.93
N LEU A 344 -17.81 -19.98 109.19
CA LEU A 344 -17.01 -20.39 110.34
C LEU A 344 -17.87 -21.02 111.43
N THR A 345 -17.24 -21.75 112.34
CA THR A 345 -17.87 -22.25 113.56
C THR A 345 -17.50 -21.37 114.73
N MET A 346 -18.46 -21.09 115.61
CA MET A 346 -18.21 -20.35 116.84
C MET A 346 -18.94 -20.97 118.02
N ALA A 347 -18.40 -20.88 119.24
CA ALA A 347 -19.14 -21.29 120.42
C ALA A 347 -20.25 -20.28 120.76
N GLN A 348 -21.42 -20.76 121.17
CA GLN A 348 -22.55 -19.91 121.55
C GLN A 348 -22.39 -19.31 122.95
N ASN A 349 -23.03 -18.16 123.16
CA ASN A 349 -23.11 -17.52 124.47
C ASN A 349 -24.54 -17.59 125.00
N GLY A 350 -24.81 -18.51 125.92
CA GLY A 350 -26.15 -18.74 126.47
C GLY A 350 -26.99 -19.70 125.62
N SER A 351 -28.12 -19.23 125.10
CA SER A 351 -29.11 -20.05 124.37
C SER A 351 -28.92 -20.07 122.86
N ASN A 352 -29.28 -21.18 122.21
CA ASN A 352 -29.25 -21.37 120.77
C ASN A 352 -30.03 -20.28 120.00
N PRO A 353 -29.35 -19.41 119.22
CA PRO A 353 -30.03 -18.45 118.37
C PRO A 353 -30.77 -19.13 117.22
N ALA A 354 -31.89 -18.56 116.77
CA ALA A 354 -32.62 -19.06 115.62
C ALA A 354 -31.78 -19.03 114.32
N ARG A 355 -32.09 -19.90 113.36
CA ARG A 355 -31.49 -19.83 112.01
C ARG A 355 -31.73 -18.44 111.41
N GLN A 356 -30.73 -17.87 110.74
CA GLN A 356 -30.68 -16.49 110.24
C GLN A 356 -30.59 -15.39 111.30
N ALA A 357 -30.53 -15.71 112.59
CA ALA A 357 -30.29 -14.69 113.61
C ALA A 357 -28.92 -14.03 113.38
N THR A 358 -28.87 -12.72 113.62
CA THR A 358 -27.60 -11.99 113.62
C THR A 358 -26.81 -12.35 114.86
N VAL A 359 -25.54 -12.68 114.67
CA VAL A 359 -24.60 -12.94 115.73
C VAL A 359 -23.31 -12.18 115.47
N ILE A 360 -22.52 -11.96 116.52
CA ILE A 360 -21.23 -11.28 116.43
C ILE A 360 -20.17 -12.28 116.87
N PRO A 361 -19.48 -12.95 115.93
CA PRO A 361 -18.34 -13.80 116.26
C PRO A 361 -17.18 -12.92 116.72
N CYS A 362 -16.50 -13.33 117.78
CA CYS A 362 -15.29 -12.71 118.29
C CYS A 362 -14.15 -13.73 118.26
N LEU A 363 -12.92 -13.24 118.06
CA LEU A 363 -11.73 -14.07 118.25
C LEU A 363 -11.68 -14.59 119.69
N TYR A 364 -11.35 -15.87 119.86
CA TYR A 364 -11.15 -16.46 121.17
C TYR A 364 -9.88 -17.31 121.16
N SER A 365 -8.88 -16.85 121.90
CA SER A 365 -7.55 -17.46 121.86
C SER A 365 -7.05 -17.57 120.41
N THR A 366 -6.24 -18.59 120.11
CA THR A 366 -5.66 -18.83 118.78
C THR A 366 -6.39 -19.89 117.96
N ASN A 367 -7.43 -20.54 118.51
CA ASN A 367 -8.01 -21.76 117.93
C ASN A 367 -9.53 -21.74 117.74
N ALA A 368 -10.24 -20.69 118.16
CA ALA A 368 -11.69 -20.67 118.13
C ALA A 368 -12.28 -19.28 117.91
N TYR A 369 -13.55 -19.27 117.54
CA TYR A 369 -14.40 -18.08 117.60
C TYR A 369 -15.49 -18.32 118.64
N VAL A 370 -15.90 -17.27 119.34
CA VAL A 370 -17.01 -17.32 120.31
C VAL A 370 -17.98 -16.19 120.04
N GLN A 371 -19.24 -16.37 120.42
CA GLN A 371 -20.23 -15.32 120.33
C GLN A 371 -19.87 -14.15 121.27
N SER A 372 -20.15 -12.91 120.85
CA SER A 372 -19.97 -11.73 121.68
C SER A 372 -20.66 -11.87 123.04
N GLY A 373 -19.97 -11.40 124.08
CA GLY A 373 -20.37 -11.54 125.48
C GLY A 373 -19.95 -12.87 126.13
N TYR A 374 -19.36 -13.82 125.39
CA TYR A 374 -18.74 -15.01 125.99
C TYR A 374 -17.54 -14.59 126.84
N SER A 375 -17.31 -15.25 127.98
CA SER A 375 -16.19 -14.92 128.87
C SER A 375 -14.85 -15.11 128.16
N GLY A 376 -14.07 -14.04 127.99
CA GLY A 376 -12.80 -14.05 127.25
C GLY A 376 -12.93 -13.78 125.74
N ALA A 377 -14.11 -13.37 125.25
CA ALA A 377 -14.28 -12.92 123.87
C ALA A 377 -13.37 -11.71 123.57
N GLY A 378 -12.51 -11.88 122.55
CA GLY A 378 -11.63 -10.83 122.03
C GLY A 378 -12.31 -9.96 120.98
N THR A 379 -11.53 -9.49 120.00
CA THR A 379 -12.02 -8.57 118.96
C THR A 379 -13.13 -9.21 118.11
N ALA A 380 -14.22 -8.48 117.91
CA ALA A 380 -15.31 -8.87 117.04
C ALA A 380 -14.87 -8.94 115.57
N LEU A 381 -15.37 -9.94 114.84
CA LEU A 381 -15.23 -10.01 113.41
C LEU A 381 -16.14 -8.97 112.77
N SER A 382 -15.59 -8.26 111.80
CA SER A 382 -16.31 -7.29 110.98
C SER A 382 -17.34 -7.95 110.07
N GLY A 383 -18.36 -7.17 109.69
CA GLY A 383 -19.45 -7.63 108.82
C GLY A 383 -20.66 -8.19 109.55
N THR A 384 -21.68 -8.57 108.78
CA THR A 384 -22.92 -9.16 109.27
C THR A 384 -22.84 -10.67 109.20
N TRP A 385 -22.82 -11.32 110.36
CA TRP A 385 -22.78 -12.77 110.46
C TRP A 385 -24.16 -13.33 110.83
N ARG A 386 -24.56 -14.39 110.11
CA ARG A 386 -25.86 -15.03 110.26
C ARG A 386 -25.70 -16.49 110.62
N VAL A 387 -26.46 -16.96 111.61
CA VAL A 387 -26.49 -18.39 111.97
C VAL A 387 -27.08 -19.20 110.82
N ARG A 388 -26.36 -20.24 110.39
CA ARG A 388 -26.79 -21.17 109.33
C ARG A 388 -27.17 -22.55 109.86
N GLY A 389 -26.69 -22.91 111.05
CA GLY A 389 -27.02 -24.16 111.71
C GLY A 389 -26.29 -24.29 113.05
N ILE A 390 -26.54 -25.40 113.74
CA ILE A 390 -25.94 -25.76 115.02
C ILE A 390 -25.24 -27.11 114.85
N VAL A 391 -24.10 -27.30 115.50
CA VAL A 391 -23.41 -28.59 115.53
C VAL A 391 -24.02 -29.44 116.64
N ALA A 392 -24.82 -30.44 116.27
CA ALA A 392 -25.88 -31.06 117.09
C ALA A 392 -25.50 -31.64 118.48
N THR A 393 -24.22 -31.73 118.82
CA THR A 393 -23.74 -32.30 120.10
C THR A 393 -22.85 -31.35 120.91
N ALA A 394 -22.68 -30.10 120.46
CA ALA A 394 -21.85 -29.12 121.15
C ALA A 394 -22.47 -27.72 121.06
N ASP A 395 -22.11 -26.85 122.01
CA ASP A 395 -22.52 -25.44 122.08
C ASP A 395 -21.87 -24.60 120.95
N TRP A 396 -21.92 -25.07 119.70
CA TRP A 396 -21.26 -24.47 118.53
C TRP A 396 -22.23 -24.19 117.40
N LEU A 397 -22.14 -22.98 116.85
CA LEU A 397 -22.95 -22.45 115.78
C LEU A 397 -22.12 -22.40 114.49
N VAL A 398 -22.71 -22.81 113.38
CA VAL A 398 -22.19 -22.53 112.04
C VAL A 398 -22.75 -21.19 111.61
N VAL A 399 -21.88 -20.23 111.30
CA VAL A 399 -22.26 -18.88 110.93
C VAL A 399 -21.61 -18.51 109.59
N GLN A 400 -22.30 -17.69 108.81
CA GLN A 400 -21.80 -17.21 107.52
C GLN A 400 -21.79 -15.69 107.51
N ARG A 401 -20.73 -15.09 106.98
CA ARG A 401 -20.70 -13.65 106.68
C ARG A 401 -21.59 -13.38 105.47
N THR A 402 -22.52 -12.45 105.61
CA THR A 402 -23.52 -12.12 104.60
C THR A 402 -23.43 -10.71 104.06
N ALA A 403 -22.72 -9.82 104.75
CA ALA A 403 -22.37 -8.47 104.32
C ALA A 403 -21.10 -8.03 105.06
#